data_AF-A0A523A4U6-F1
#
_entry.id   AF-A0A523A4U6-F1
#
_cell.length_a   1.000
_cell.length_b   1.000
_cell.length_c   1.000
_cell.angle_alpha   90.00
_cell.angle_beta   90.00
_cell.angle_gamma   90.00
#
_symmetry.space_group_name_H-M   'P 1'
#
loop_
_entity.id
_entity.type
_entity.pdbx_description
1 polymer ?
#
loop_
_entity_poly.entity_id
_entity_poly.type
_entity_poly.pdbx_seq_one_letter_code
_entity_poly.pdbx_strand_id
1 'polypeptide(L)' 'MEGNFSEGWYQHPSLGLIKIFFNNSDWVYVCYTRNGQKALSKERKIDNWIWALSKPADRH' A
#
# COMPACT_ATOMS: atom_id res chain seq x y z
N MET A 1 -10.01 -16.49 -1.79
CA MET A 1 -10.18 -15.03 -1.87
C MET A 1 -9.18 -14.51 -2.89
N GLU A 2 -9.58 -14.50 -4.17
CA GLU A 2 -8.76 -13.94 -5.26
C GLU A 2 -9.04 -12.43 -5.36
N GLY A 3 -8.55 -11.67 -4.39
CA GLY A 3 -8.32 -10.25 -4.61
C GLY A 3 -7.08 -10.16 -5.49
N ASN A 4 -7.22 -9.72 -6.74
CA ASN A 4 -6.08 -9.35 -7.59
C ASN A 4 -5.43 -8.09 -7.00
N PHE A 5 -4.69 -8.23 -5.90
CA PHE A 5 -3.78 -7.19 -5.45
C PHE A 5 -2.74 -6.98 -6.54
N SER A 6 -2.31 -5.74 -6.72
CA SER A 6 -1.25 -5.41 -7.67
C SER A 6 -0.16 -4.63 -6.97
N GLU A 7 1.07 -4.88 -7.37
CA GLU A 7 2.22 -4.16 -6.84
C GLU A 7 2.22 -2.74 -7.36
N GLY A 8 2.47 -1.77 -6.48
CA GLY A 8 2.43 -0.38 -6.90
C GLY A 8 2.35 0.61 -5.76
N TRP A 9 2.30 1.88 -6.16
CA TRP A 9 2.08 3.00 -5.25
C TRP A 9 0.60 3.35 -5.24
N TYR A 10 0.05 3.49 -4.04
CA TYR A 10 -1.35 3.78 -3.83
C TYR A 10 -1.52 4.90 -2.81
N GLN A 11 -2.62 5.62 -2.92
CA GLN A 11 -3.02 6.64 -1.98
C GLN A 11 -4.21 6.14 -1.18
N HIS A 12 -4.03 6.06 0.13
CA HIS A 12 -5.04 5.62 1.08
C HIS A 12 -5.51 6.83 1.92
N PRO A 13 -6.83 7.02 2.10
CA PRO A 13 -7.38 8.22 2.74
C PRO A 13 -6.86 8.47 4.16
N SER A 14 -6.66 7.41 4.95
CA SER A 14 -6.19 7.52 6.33
C SER A 14 -4.68 7.30 6.53
N LEU A 15 -4.01 6.66 5.57
CA LEU A 15 -2.61 6.23 5.73
C LEU A 15 -1.65 7.04 4.85
N GLY A 16 -2.18 7.86 3.94
CA GLY A 16 -1.38 8.63 3.00
C GLY A 16 -0.89 7.76 1.85
N LEU A 17 0.35 7.98 1.44
CA LEU A 17 0.98 7.21 0.36
C LEU A 17 1.40 5.84 0.90
N ILE A 18 0.98 4.77 0.25
CA ILE A 18 1.40 3.41 0.58
C ILE A 18 2.03 2.75 -0.65
N LYS A 19 2.99 1.85 -0.42
CA LYS A 19 3.51 0.96 -1.45
C LYS A 19 3.08 -0.46 -1.14
N ILE A 20 2.37 -1.09 -2.07
CA ILE A 20 1.93 -2.48 -1.98
C ILE A 20 2.89 -3.34 -2.79
N PHE A 21 3.32 -4.47 -2.23
CA PHE A 21 4.21 -5.43 -2.87
C PHE A 21 4.01 -6.83 -2.28
N PHE A 22 4.44 -7.85 -3.02
CA PHE A 22 4.37 -9.23 -2.53
C PHE A 22 5.68 -9.57 -1.79
N ASN A 23 5.58 -10.01 -0.54
CA ASN A 23 6.73 -10.41 0.28
C ASN A 23 6.53 -11.82 0.81
N ASN A 24 7.44 -12.74 0.43
CA ASN A 24 7.63 -14.07 1.02
C ASN A 24 6.33 -14.87 1.29
N SER A 25 5.36 -14.81 0.37
CA SER A 25 4.03 -15.47 0.38
C SER A 25 2.82 -14.60 0.78
N ASP A 26 3.03 -13.38 1.24
CA ASP A 26 1.94 -12.48 1.65
C ASP A 26 2.01 -11.16 0.89
N TRP A 27 0.84 -10.61 0.56
CA TRP A 27 0.75 -9.22 0.12
C TRP A 27 0.91 -8.31 1.33
N VAL A 28 1.86 -7.38 1.23
CA VAL A 28 2.15 -6.42 2.29
C VAL A 28 2.15 -5.01 1.74
N TYR A 29 2.00 -4.05 2.63
CA TYR A 29 2.14 -2.64 2.32
C TYR A 29 3.04 -1.93 3.32
N VAL A 30 3.66 -0.85 2.87
CA VAL A 30 4.43 0.08 3.70
C VAL A 30 3.89 1.48 3.50
N CYS A 31 3.69 2.20 4.61
CA CYS A 31 3.27 3.60 4.57
C CYS A 31 4.47 4.54 4.36
N TYR A 32 4.25 5.57 3.56
CA TYR A 32 5.18 6.63 3.26
C TYR A 32 4.56 7.95 3.68
N THR A 33 5.42 8.85 4.15
CA THR A 33 5.00 10.23 4.42
C THR A 33 4.68 10.94 3.11
N ARG A 34 3.96 12.07 3.21
CA ARG A 34 3.53 12.87 2.05
C ARG A 34 4.68 13.37 1.16
N ASN A 35 5.92 13.38 1.66
CA ASN A 35 7.13 13.72 0.92
C ASN A 35 7.84 12.49 0.30
N GLY A 36 7.21 11.31 0.27
CA GLY A 36 7.81 10.09 -0.27
C GLY A 36 8.93 9.49 0.59
N GLN A 37 9.23 10.09 1.74
CA GLN A 37 10.14 9.50 2.72
C GLN A 37 9.43 8.32 3.38
N LYS A 38 10.09 7.16 3.40
CA LYS A 38 9.62 5.95 4.08
C LYS A 38 9.32 6.35 5.51
N ALA A 39 8.03 6.36 5.89
CA ALA A 39 7.71 6.50 7.30
C ALA A 39 8.36 5.30 7.99
N LEU A 40 8.76 5.44 9.26
CA LEU A 40 9.33 4.34 10.07
C LEU A 40 8.35 3.13 10.25
N SER A 41 7.29 3.08 9.44
CA SER A 41 6.29 2.04 9.40
C SER A 41 6.91 0.73 8.95
N LYS A 42 6.77 -0.27 9.83
CA LYS A 42 7.03 -1.68 9.52
C LYS A 42 6.09 -2.14 8.40
N GLU A 43 6.51 -3.18 7.68
CA GLU A 43 5.67 -3.89 6.71
C GLU A 43 4.43 -4.44 7.41
N ARG A 44 3.25 -4.23 6.81
CA ARG A 44 1.98 -4.72 7.33
C ARG A 44 1.31 -5.57 6.27
N LYS A 45 0.67 -6.68 6.66
CA LYS A 45 -0.15 -7.47 5.73
C LYS A 45 -1.24 -6.59 5.14
N ILE A 46 -1.51 -6.78 3.86
CA ILE A 46 -2.64 -6.12 3.21
C ILE A 46 -3.93 -6.80 3.65
N ASP A 47 -4.91 -5.99 4.00
CA ASP A 47 -6.28 -6.43 4.23
C ASP A 47 -7.17 -5.92 3.10
N ASN A 48 -8.30 -6.60 2.86
CA ASN A 48 -9.25 -6.23 1.82
C ASN A 48 -9.72 -4.77 1.92
N TRP A 49 -9.83 -4.23 3.13
CA TRP A 49 -10.22 -2.83 3.35
C TRP A 49 -9.13 -1.84 2.94
N ILE A 50 -7.87 -2.14 3.28
CA ILE A 50 -6.73 -1.31 2.87
C ILE A 50 -6.68 -1.25 1.34
N TRP A 51 -6.85 -2.39 0.68
CA TRP A 51 -6.92 -2.44 -0.78
C TRP A 51 -8.12 -1.70 -1.36
N ALA A 52 -9.33 -1.96 -0.86
CA ALA A 52 -10.56 -1.37 -1.38
C ALA A 52 -10.59 0.17 -1.27
N LEU A 53 -9.92 0.73 -0.26
CA LEU A 53 -9.82 2.17 -0.03
C LEU A 53 -8.61 2.81 -0.74
N SER A 54 -7.68 2.00 -1.22
CA SER A 54 -6.47 2.45 -1.90
C SER A 54 -6.74 2.75 -3.36
N LYS A 55 -6.38 3.96 -3.80
CA LYS A 55 -6.43 4.34 -5.22
C LYS A 55 -5.01 4.34 -5.80
N PRO A 56 -4.81 3.97 -7.06
CA PRO A 56 -3.50 4.08 -7.70
C PRO A 56 -3.00 5.52 -7.56
N ALA A 57 -1.77 5.70 -7.08
CA ALA A 57 -1.16 7.02 -7.02
C ALA A 57 -0.81 7.43 -8.46
N ASP A 58 -1.56 8.38 -9.00
CA ASP A 58 -1.33 8.94 -10.33
C ASP A 58 0.08 9.56 -10.36
N ARG A 59 1.01 8.93 -11.07
CA ARG A 59 2.33 9.48 -11.35
C ARG A 59 2.16 10.46 -12.50
N HIS A 60 1.81 11.70 -12.15
CA HIS A 60 1.83 12.81 -13.09
C HIS A 60 3.18 13.54 -13.08
#